data_AF-A0A829F4C3-F1
#
_entry.id   AF-A0A829F4C3-F1
#
_cell.length_a   1.000
_cell.length_b   1.000
_cell.length_c   1.000
_cell.angle_alpha   90.00
_cell.angle_beta   90.00
_cell.angle_gamma   90.00
#
_symmetry.space_group_name_H-M   'P 1'
#
loop_
_entity.id
_entity.type
_entity.pdbx_description
1 polymer ?
#
loop_
_entity_poly.entity_id
_entity_poly.type
_entity_poly.pdbx_seq_one_letter_code
_entity_poly.pdbx_strand_id
1 'polypeptide(L)'
;MNKKRKLSVLITLVSMLAILSGILSIKIFNQINTSANTKNEIVIENTSNSKEISTTKNKDKSDETTTKNYLIKTVYFDERKTAILKDEEGSELKLPITVSDKFNGTFSLQTAEGSPDNLKVGQTIILGKDEELYSFVK
;
A
#
# COMPACT_ATOMS: atom_id res chain seq x y z
N MET A 1 -48.06 37.64 25.54
CA MET A 1 -47.69 37.04 24.24
C MET A 1 -48.73 35.98 23.83
N ASN A 2 -49.44 36.19 22.72
CA ASN A 2 -50.65 35.44 22.34
C ASN A 2 -50.31 33.98 21.92
N LYS A 3 -51.11 32.97 22.34
CA LYS A 3 -50.81 31.53 22.15
C LYS A 3 -50.52 31.17 20.68
N LYS A 4 -51.22 31.83 19.75
CA LYS A 4 -51.02 31.68 18.29
C LYS A 4 -49.62 32.10 17.81
N ARG A 5 -49.02 33.13 18.43
CA ARG A 5 -47.66 33.59 18.11
C ARG A 5 -46.58 32.62 18.62
N LYS A 6 -46.80 31.99 19.78
CA LYS A 6 -45.87 30.99 20.34
C LYS A 6 -45.80 29.73 19.46
N LEU A 7 -46.95 29.27 18.96
CA LEU A 7 -47.03 28.09 18.10
C LEU A 7 -46.36 28.33 16.74
N SER A 8 -46.55 29.52 16.15
CA SER A 8 -45.90 29.89 14.89
C SER A 8 -44.37 29.92 15.03
N VAL A 9 -43.83 30.50 16.09
CA VAL A 9 -42.37 30.54 16.33
C VAL A 9 -41.79 29.14 16.52
N LEU A 10 -42.51 28.24 17.21
CA LEU A 10 -42.06 26.87 17.42
C LEU A 10 -41.98 26.08 16.11
N ILE A 11 -42.98 26.23 15.24
CA ILE A 11 -43.04 25.54 13.94
C ILE A 11 -41.90 26.00 13.03
N THR A 12 -41.60 27.31 13.01
CA THR A 12 -40.49 27.84 12.20
C THR A 12 -39.13 27.33 12.68
N LEU A 13 -38.93 27.22 13.99
CA LEU A 13 -37.68 26.74 14.56
C LEU A 13 -37.43 25.25 14.26
N VAL A 14 -38.47 24.41 14.41
CA VAL A 14 -38.36 22.96 14.13
C VAL A 14 -38.11 22.69 12.64
N SER A 15 -38.74 23.47 11.75
CA SER A 15 -38.50 23.40 10.30
C SER A 15 -37.05 23.71 9.93
N MET A 16 -36.46 24.74 10.55
CA MET A 16 -35.09 25.15 10.25
C MET A 16 -34.05 24.11 10.68
N LEU A 17 -34.27 23.41 11.79
CA LEU A 17 -33.39 22.29 12.22
C LEU A 17 -33.47 21.09 11.27
N ALA A 18 -34.65 20.76 10.74
CA ALA A 18 -34.82 19.64 9.82
C ALA A 18 -34.05 19.86 8.50
N ILE A 19 -34.06 21.08 7.97
CA ILE A 19 -33.37 21.43 6.72
C ILE A 19 -31.85 21.32 6.87
N LEU A 20 -31.27 21.74 8.00
CA LEU A 20 -29.83 21.60 8.25
C LEU A 20 -29.39 20.13 8.32
N SER A 21 -30.20 19.26 8.94
CA SER A 21 -29.88 17.83 9.05
C SER A 21 -29.93 17.09 7.70
N GLY A 22 -30.81 17.51 6.78
CA GLY A 22 -30.90 16.95 5.43
C GLY A 22 -29.66 17.25 4.56
N ILE A 23 -29.13 18.48 4.64
CA ILE A 23 -27.95 18.90 3.86
C ILE A 23 -26.69 18.13 4.30
N LEU A 24 -26.54 17.87 5.60
CA LEU A 24 -25.41 17.10 6.12
C LEU A 24 -25.47 15.63 5.69
N SER A 25 -26.68 15.04 5.65
CA SER A 25 -26.90 13.64 5.25
C SER A 25 -26.60 13.40 3.77
N ILE A 26 -26.93 14.34 2.89
CA ILE A 26 -26.64 14.26 1.45
C ILE A 26 -25.13 14.33 1.17
N LYS A 27 -24.39 15.16 1.93
CA LYS A 27 -22.92 15.23 1.82
C LYS A 27 -22.25 13.91 2.21
N ILE A 28 -22.69 13.29 3.30
CA ILE A 28 -22.15 12.01 3.79
C ILE A 28 -22.49 10.88 2.81
N PHE A 29 -23.72 10.83 2.28
CA PHE A 29 -24.14 9.81 1.32
C PHE A 29 -23.41 9.93 -0.03
N ASN A 30 -23.18 11.15 -0.54
CA ASN A 30 -22.39 11.35 -1.75
C ASN A 30 -20.91 10.99 -1.56
N GLN A 31 -20.35 11.18 -0.36
CA GLN A 31 -18.97 10.77 -0.05
C GLN A 31 -18.84 9.23 0.01
N ILE A 32 -19.86 8.55 0.53
CA ILE A 32 -19.88 7.08 0.63
C ILE A 32 -20.08 6.42 -0.75
N ASN A 33 -20.97 6.96 -1.59
CA ASN A 33 -21.22 6.38 -2.92
C ASN A 33 -20.14 6.71 -3.97
N THR A 34 -19.32 7.74 -3.74
CA THR A 34 -18.13 8.00 -4.55
C THR A 34 -16.97 7.04 -4.19
N SER A 35 -17.04 6.34 -3.05
CA SER A 35 -16.04 5.35 -2.63
C SER A 35 -16.44 3.90 -2.93
N ALA A 36 -17.65 3.65 -3.44
CA ALA A 36 -18.20 2.31 -3.61
C ALA A 36 -17.93 1.68 -5.00
N ASN A 37 -17.16 2.32 -5.88
CA ASN A 37 -16.76 1.75 -7.16
C ASN A 37 -15.25 1.91 -7.46
N THR A 38 -14.43 1.78 -6.43
CA THR A 38 -13.00 1.51 -6.62
C THR A 38 -12.86 0.01 -6.38
N LYS A 39 -12.62 -0.76 -7.45
CA LYS A 39 -11.93 -2.05 -7.28
C LYS A 39 -10.77 -1.77 -6.32
N ASN A 40 -10.67 -2.49 -5.20
CA ASN A 40 -9.67 -2.27 -4.13
C ASN A 40 -8.24 -2.56 -4.64
N GLU A 41 -7.79 -1.85 -5.67
CA GLU A 41 -6.52 -1.97 -6.38
C GLU A 41 -5.56 -0.95 -5.76
N ILE A 42 -5.00 -1.30 -4.59
CA ILE A 42 -3.98 -0.49 -3.96
C ILE A 42 -2.66 -0.83 -4.65
N VAL A 43 -2.17 0.10 -5.47
CA VAL A 43 -0.84 0.09 -6.05
C VAL A 43 -0.01 1.15 -5.33
N ILE A 44 1.13 0.76 -4.77
CA ILE A 44 2.06 1.69 -4.13
C ILE A 44 3.32 1.76 -5.00
N GLU A 45 3.63 2.94 -5.51
CA GLU A 45 4.81 3.23 -6.31
C GLU A 45 5.70 4.24 -5.59
N ASN A 46 7.00 3.95 -5.45
CA ASN A 46 7.95 4.95 -5.00
C ASN A 46 8.65 5.59 -6.21
N THR A 47 8.45 6.89 -6.39
CA THR A 47 9.12 7.68 -7.43
C THR A 47 10.45 8.29 -6.96
N SER A 48 10.90 7.95 -5.75
CA SER A 48 12.14 8.51 -5.20
C SER A 48 13.37 7.76 -5.71
N ASN A 49 14.29 8.49 -6.34
CA ASN A 49 15.64 8.03 -6.62
C ASN A 49 16.38 7.84 -5.28
N SER A 50 16.22 6.67 -4.67
CA SER A 50 16.96 6.28 -3.48
C SER A 50 18.45 6.16 -3.80
N LYS A 51 19.28 6.76 -2.96
CA LYS A 51 20.74 6.82 -3.10
C LYS A 51 21.31 5.41 -2.89
N GLU A 52 21.99 4.90 -3.90
CA GLU A 52 22.65 3.59 -3.94
C GLU A 52 23.54 3.35 -2.70
N ILE A 53 23.37 2.20 -2.05
CA ILE A 53 24.24 1.72 -0.97
C ILE A 53 25.07 0.58 -1.54
N SER A 54 26.39 0.78 -1.51
CA SER A 54 27.41 -0.01 -2.21
C SER A 54 27.41 -1.50 -1.86
N THR A 55 27.60 -2.34 -2.87
CA THR A 55 27.75 -3.80 -2.79
C THR A 55 29.02 -4.23 -2.05
N THR A 56 28.90 -5.17 -1.10
CA THR A 56 30.04 -5.94 -0.55
C THR A 56 30.11 -7.30 -1.23
N LYS A 57 31.10 -7.48 -2.12
CA LYS A 57 31.47 -8.80 -2.64
C LYS A 57 32.29 -9.55 -1.58
N ASN A 58 31.65 -10.39 -0.76
CA ASN A 58 32.37 -11.38 0.02
C ASN A 58 32.70 -12.56 -0.89
N LYS A 59 33.99 -12.66 -1.25
CA LYS A 59 34.53 -13.70 -2.11
C LYS A 59 35.08 -14.82 -1.22
N ASP A 60 34.23 -15.79 -0.88
CA ASP A 60 34.69 -17.09 -0.40
C ASP A 60 34.14 -18.20 -1.30
N LYS A 61 35.05 -19.11 -1.69
CA LYS A 61 34.82 -20.19 -2.63
C LYS A 61 33.98 -21.31 -1.99
N SER A 62 32.66 -21.33 -2.22
CA SER A 62 31.83 -22.54 -2.21
C SER A 62 30.45 -22.14 -2.73
N ASP A 63 30.04 -22.70 -3.87
CA ASP A 63 28.77 -22.48 -4.59
C ASP A 63 28.42 -20.99 -4.86
N GLU A 64 28.46 -20.59 -6.14
CA GLU A 64 28.41 -19.19 -6.55
C GLU A 64 26.99 -18.59 -6.41
N THR A 65 26.53 -18.40 -5.17
CA THR A 65 25.28 -17.69 -4.88
C THR A 65 25.46 -16.23 -5.27
N THR A 66 24.89 -15.83 -6.40
CA THR A 66 24.98 -14.45 -6.86
C THR A 66 24.07 -13.59 -6.01
N THR A 67 24.66 -12.68 -5.23
CA THR A 67 23.93 -11.77 -4.34
C THR A 67 23.80 -10.40 -4.98
N LYS A 68 22.59 -9.84 -4.97
CA LYS A 68 22.28 -8.51 -5.53
C LYS A 68 21.41 -7.69 -4.56
N ASN A 69 21.63 -6.38 -4.58
CA ASN A 69 20.76 -5.39 -3.93
C ASN A 69 19.55 -5.09 -4.82
N TYR A 70 18.37 -5.02 -4.22
CA TYR A 70 17.12 -4.73 -4.90
C TYR A 70 16.30 -3.69 -4.14
N LEU A 71 15.92 -2.61 -4.82
CA LEU A 71 14.92 -1.66 -4.33
C LEU A 71 13.51 -2.17 -4.63
N ILE A 72 12.66 -2.26 -3.62
CA ILE A 72 11.23 -2.53 -3.82
C ILE A 72 10.58 -1.26 -4.39
N LYS A 73 10.36 -1.23 -5.71
CA LYS A 73 9.90 -0.05 -6.44
C LYS A 73 8.37 0.07 -6.45
N THR A 74 7.70 -1.05 -6.75
CA THR A 74 6.24 -1.09 -6.92
C THR A 74 5.68 -2.37 -6.32
N VAL A 75 4.53 -2.28 -5.66
CA VAL A 75 3.82 -3.46 -5.14
C VAL A 75 2.34 -3.38 -5.49
N TYR A 76 1.84 -4.48 -6.05
CA TYR A 76 0.45 -4.67 -6.44
C TYR A 76 -0.27 -5.55 -5.40
N PHE A 77 -1.15 -4.95 -4.59
CA PHE A 77 -1.96 -5.65 -3.58
C PHE A 77 -3.32 -6.12 -4.11
N ASP A 78 -3.47 -6.11 -5.43
CA ASP A 78 -4.66 -6.56 -6.15
C ASP A 78 -4.56 -8.05 -6.52
N GLU A 79 -5.31 -8.45 -7.54
CA GLU A 79 -5.29 -9.81 -8.08
C GLU A 79 -3.91 -10.28 -8.57
N ARG A 80 -3.02 -9.36 -8.96
CA ARG A 80 -1.66 -9.67 -9.41
C ARG A 80 -0.75 -10.14 -8.29
N LYS A 81 -0.96 -9.66 -7.05
CA LYS A 81 -0.13 -9.98 -5.87
C LYS A 81 1.36 -10.09 -6.18
N THR A 82 1.95 -9.02 -6.71
CA THR A 82 3.32 -9.01 -7.23
C THR A 82 4.08 -7.78 -6.76
N ALA A 83 5.36 -7.95 -6.43
CA ALA A 83 6.32 -6.88 -6.21
C ALA A 83 7.25 -6.76 -7.42
N ILE A 84 7.53 -5.53 -7.83
CA ILE A 84 8.59 -5.19 -8.79
C ILE A 84 9.76 -4.63 -8.01
N LEU A 85 10.87 -5.34 -8.11
CA LEU A 85 12.15 -5.01 -7.52
C LEU A 85 13.08 -4.50 -8.62
N LYS A 86 13.92 -3.51 -8.33
CA LYS A 86 14.88 -2.96 -9.28
C LYS A 86 16.30 -3.07 -8.73
N ASP A 87 17.21 -3.67 -9.47
CA ASP A 87 18.63 -3.70 -9.10
C ASP A 87 19.37 -2.41 -9.48
N GLU A 88 20.64 -2.31 -9.07
CA GLU A 88 21.52 -1.17 -9.34
C GLU A 88 21.76 -0.95 -10.84
N GLU A 89 21.76 -2.03 -11.63
CA GLU A 89 21.90 -1.98 -13.10
C GLU A 89 20.60 -1.55 -13.80
N GLY A 90 19.52 -1.44 -13.02
CA GLY A 90 18.20 -1.03 -13.48
C GLY A 90 17.32 -2.16 -14.01
N SER A 91 17.77 -3.41 -13.87
CA SER A 91 17.00 -4.59 -14.21
C SER A 91 15.84 -4.78 -13.24
N GLU A 92 14.67 -5.14 -13.75
CA GLU A 92 13.49 -5.40 -12.94
C GLU A 92 13.31 -6.90 -12.69
N LEU A 93 13.11 -7.25 -11.42
CA LEU A 93 12.75 -8.59 -10.95
C LEU A 93 11.32 -8.56 -10.42
N LYS A 94 10.48 -9.47 -10.90
CA LYS A 94 9.08 -9.59 -10.46
C LYS A 94 8.95 -10.82 -9.58
N LEU A 95 8.49 -10.63 -8.34
CA LEU A 95 8.28 -11.73 -7.41
C LEU A 95 6.85 -11.70 -6.86
N PRO A 96 6.19 -12.86 -6.74
CA PRO A 96 4.88 -12.96 -6.11
C PRO A 96 4.98 -12.61 -4.62
N ILE A 97 3.91 -12.03 -4.08
CA ILE A 97 3.84 -11.61 -2.67
C ILE A 97 2.75 -12.35 -1.92
N THR A 98 2.98 -12.50 -0.62
CA THR A 98 1.90 -12.74 0.34
C THR A 98 1.60 -11.44 1.07
N VAL A 99 0.35 -11.00 1.03
CA VAL A 99 -0.07 -9.76 1.70
C VAL A 99 -0.25 -10.04 3.18
N SER A 100 0.55 -9.38 4.01
CA SER A 100 0.47 -9.49 5.47
C SER A 100 -0.55 -8.51 6.03
N ASP A 101 -0.43 -7.24 5.64
CA ASP A 101 -1.38 -6.19 6.01
C ASP A 101 -1.53 -5.17 4.87
N LYS A 102 -2.71 -5.21 4.22
CA LYS A 102 -3.03 -4.33 3.09
C LYS A 102 -3.18 -2.87 3.49
N PHE A 103 -3.63 -2.57 4.71
CA PHE A 103 -3.82 -1.20 5.18
C PHE A 103 -2.49 -0.54 5.53
N ASN A 104 -1.57 -1.31 6.12
CA ASN A 104 -0.23 -0.85 6.46
C ASN A 104 0.78 -1.00 5.31
N GLY A 105 0.35 -1.57 4.17
CA GLY A 105 1.17 -1.76 2.98
C GLY A 105 2.33 -2.73 3.19
N THR A 106 2.16 -3.74 4.04
CA THR A 106 3.18 -4.74 4.34
C THR A 106 2.92 -6.08 3.69
N PHE A 107 3.99 -6.79 3.34
CA PHE A 107 3.95 -8.05 2.62
C PHE A 107 5.24 -8.86 2.85
N SER A 108 5.24 -10.10 2.38
CA SER A 108 6.43 -10.93 2.17
C SER A 108 6.56 -11.33 0.70
N LEU A 109 7.78 -11.68 0.29
CA LEU A 109 8.06 -12.31 -1.01
C LEU A 109 7.81 -13.82 -0.90
N GLN A 110 6.86 -14.34 -1.66
CA GLN A 110 6.38 -15.73 -1.51
C GLN A 110 7.44 -16.77 -1.89
N THR A 111 8.29 -16.46 -2.88
CA THR A 111 9.29 -17.38 -3.42
C THR A 111 10.70 -17.10 -2.92
N ALA A 112 10.88 -16.12 -2.02
CA ALA A 112 12.18 -15.80 -1.44
C ALA A 112 12.27 -16.41 -0.03
N GLU A 113 13.16 -17.38 0.15
CA GLU A 113 13.40 -18.02 1.43
C GLU A 113 13.84 -16.99 2.47
N GLY A 114 13.27 -17.09 3.69
CA GLY A 114 13.59 -16.17 4.78
C GLY A 114 12.98 -14.77 4.63
N SER A 115 12.04 -14.56 3.69
CA SER A 115 11.36 -13.27 3.56
C SER A 115 10.63 -12.88 4.85
N PRO A 116 10.88 -11.68 5.39
CA PRO A 116 10.06 -11.15 6.48
C PRO A 116 8.66 -10.77 5.96
N ASP A 117 7.70 -10.66 6.87
CA ASP A 117 6.29 -10.35 6.63
C ASP A 117 5.97 -8.85 6.66
N ASN A 118 6.97 -8.01 6.87
CA ASN A 118 6.82 -6.58 7.07
C ASN A 118 7.54 -5.71 6.01
N LEU A 119 7.82 -6.28 4.82
CA LEU A 119 8.46 -5.54 3.73
C LEU A 119 7.59 -4.37 3.27
N LYS A 120 8.24 -3.29 2.84
CA LYS A 120 7.56 -2.07 2.35
C LYS A 120 8.14 -1.56 1.05
N VAL A 121 7.31 -0.86 0.30
CA VAL A 121 7.74 -0.11 -0.88
C VAL A 121 8.77 0.95 -0.48
N GLY A 122 9.84 1.08 -1.27
CA GLY A 122 10.98 1.95 -1.02
C GLY A 122 12.10 1.35 -0.16
N GLN A 123 11.91 0.14 0.37
CA GLN A 123 12.97 -0.59 1.09
C GLN A 123 13.93 -1.26 0.11
N THR A 124 15.23 -1.19 0.42
CA THR A 124 16.26 -2.00 -0.25
C THR A 124 16.45 -3.31 0.50
N ILE A 125 16.47 -4.42 -0.22
CA ILE A 125 16.71 -5.77 0.30
C ILE A 125 17.88 -6.41 -0.44
N ILE A 126 18.50 -7.40 0.20
CA ILE A 126 19.59 -8.18 -0.38
C ILE A 126 19.06 -9.59 -0.66
N LEU A 127 19.10 -10.00 -1.93
CA LEU A 127 18.69 -11.33 -2.34
C LEU A 127 19.89 -12.09 -2.92
N GLY A 128 20.10 -13.29 -2.40
CA GLY A 128 20.92 -14.32 -3.03
C GLY A 128 20.07 -15.08 -4.05
N LYS A 129 20.70 -15.46 -5.16
CA LYS A 129 20.11 -16.38 -6.13
C LYS A 129 20.97 -17.64 -6.22
N ASP A 130 20.32 -18.77 -6.00
CA ASP A 130 20.87 -20.10 -6.25
C ASP A 130 19.95 -20.84 -7.21
N GLU A 131 20.46 -21.17 -8.41
CA GLU A 131 19.67 -21.68 -9.53
C GLU A 131 18.38 -20.88 -9.82
N GLU A 132 17.22 -21.38 -9.39
CA GLU A 132 15.90 -20.73 -9.53
C GLU A 132 15.32 -20.20 -8.21
N LEU A 133 16.02 -20.41 -7.10
CA LEU A 133 15.59 -20.03 -5.76
C LEU A 133 16.20 -18.69 -5.34
N TYR A 134 15.37 -17.84 -4.76
CA TYR A 134 15.79 -16.60 -4.14
C TYR A 134 15.82 -16.79 -2.62
N SER A 135 16.79 -16.19 -1.94
CA SER A 135 16.89 -16.21 -0.49
C SER A 135 17.31 -14.84 0.05
N PHE A 136 16.76 -14.47 1.21
CA PHE A 136 17.18 -13.28 1.93
C PHE A 136 18.55 -13.51 2.55
N VAL A 137 19.49 -12.62 2.22
CA VAL A 137 20.79 -12.59 2.88
C VAL A 137 20.65 -11.74 4.14
N LYS A 138 20.97 -12.33 5.30
CA LYS A 138 20.90 -11.70 6.62
C LYS A 138 22.14 -10.86 6.92
#